data_AF-F0BKR4-F1
#
_entry.id   AF-F0BKR4-F1
#
_cell.length_a   1.000
_cell.length_b   1.000
_cell.length_c   1.000
_cell.angle_alpha   90.00
_cell.angle_beta   90.00
_cell.angle_gamma   90.00
#
_symmetry.space_group_name_H-M   'P 1'
#
loop_
_entity.id
_entity.type
_entity.pdbx_description
1 polymer ?
#
loop_
_entity_poly.entity_id
_entity_poly.type
_entity_poly.pdbx_seq_one_letter_code
_entity_poly.pdbx_strand_id
1 'polypeptide(L)'
;MDLGRKLPTFPEQWKTEEHRLHGCQSMVWIVPEGNAERLDFHAVSDSAIVSGLIYLALRVYSGRSAQEILATEPDYIAGIGLAKHLSPTRSNGVAAMLAFIRETARAQQ
;
A
#
# COMPACT_ATOMS: atom_id res chain seq x y z
N MET A 1 -13.70 0.81 -11.16
CA MET A 1 -13.52 0.69 -9.70
C MET A 1 -13.48 2.08 -9.10
N ASP A 2 -14.45 2.44 -8.27
CA ASP A 2 -14.58 3.81 -7.72
C ASP A 2 -13.69 4.09 -6.50
N LEU A 3 -13.16 3.05 -5.86
CA LEU A 3 -12.36 3.20 -4.64
C LEU A 3 -10.99 3.84 -4.89
N GLY A 4 -10.31 3.49 -6.00
CA GLY A 4 -9.01 4.08 -6.34
C GLY A 4 -9.08 5.59 -6.58
N ARG A 5 -10.25 6.12 -6.98
CA ARG A 5 -10.48 7.56 -7.14
C ARG A 5 -10.58 8.31 -5.81
N LYS A 6 -10.68 7.60 -4.69
CA LYS A 6 -10.72 8.17 -3.33
C LYS A 6 -9.33 8.27 -2.70
N LEU A 7 -8.28 7.82 -3.40
CA LEU A 7 -6.91 8.06 -2.94
C LEU A 7 -6.64 9.57 -2.89
N PRO A 8 -5.90 10.04 -1.87
CA PRO A 8 -5.36 11.39 -1.88
C PRO A 8 -4.58 11.68 -3.16
N THR A 9 -4.46 12.96 -3.52
CA THR A 9 -3.63 13.35 -4.66
C THR A 9 -2.18 12.96 -4.38
N PHE A 10 -1.57 12.22 -5.29
CA PHE A 10 -0.17 11.85 -5.22
C PHE A 10 0.64 12.85 -6.06
N PRO A 11 1.57 13.62 -5.47
CA PRO A 11 2.35 14.61 -6.21
C PRO A 11 3.18 13.97 -7.32
N GLU A 12 3.19 14.55 -8.52
CA GLU A 12 3.94 14.01 -9.67
C GLU A 12 5.45 13.95 -9.38
N GLN A 13 5.99 14.91 -8.62
CA GLN A 13 7.40 14.91 -8.23
C GLN A 13 7.80 13.73 -7.34
N TRP A 14 6.84 13.02 -6.74
CA TRP A 14 7.11 11.82 -5.96
C TRP A 14 7.13 10.55 -6.81
N LYS A 15 6.75 10.62 -8.09
CA LYS A 15 6.82 9.48 -9.02
C LYS A 15 8.24 9.28 -9.56
N THR A 16 9.19 9.09 -8.65
CA THR A 16 10.60 8.80 -8.93
C THR A 16 10.87 7.31 -8.85
N GLU A 17 12.01 6.85 -9.37
CA GLU A 17 12.41 5.44 -9.23
C GLU A 17 12.70 5.07 -7.77
N GLU A 18 13.15 6.02 -6.96
CA GLU A 18 13.39 5.85 -5.52
C GLU A 18 12.13 5.43 -4.76
N HIS A 19 10.98 6.03 -5.08
CA HIS A 19 9.69 5.69 -4.46
C HIS A 19 8.97 4.56 -5.17
N ARG A 20 9.57 3.96 -6.21
CA ARG A 20 8.92 2.95 -7.02
C ARG A 20 9.00 1.59 -6.36
N LEU A 21 7.84 0.95 -6.24
CA LEU A 21 7.76 -0.39 -5.69
C LEU A 21 7.94 -1.43 -6.78
N HIS A 22 9.03 -2.19 -6.69
CA HIS A 22 9.39 -3.24 -7.65
C HIS A 22 8.61 -4.54 -7.40
N GLY A 23 8.53 -5.39 -8.43
CA GLY A 23 7.80 -6.67 -8.36
C GLY A 23 6.30 -6.57 -8.71
N CYS A 24 5.82 -5.37 -9.05
CA CYS A 24 4.50 -5.14 -9.61
C CYS A 24 4.57 -5.11 -11.15
N GLN A 25 3.57 -5.66 -11.84
CA GLN A 25 3.41 -5.45 -13.29
C GLN A 25 2.94 -4.02 -13.59
N SER A 26 2.04 -3.50 -12.77
CA SER A 26 1.65 -2.08 -12.77
C SER A 26 2.72 -1.24 -12.10
N MET A 27 2.86 0.01 -12.51
CA MET A 27 3.68 0.95 -11.76
C MET A 27 2.98 1.29 -10.44
N VAL A 28 3.73 1.22 -9.34
CA VAL A 28 3.28 1.60 -8.01
C VAL A 28 4.35 2.50 -7.41
N TRP A 29 3.93 3.63 -6.87
CA TRP A 29 4.79 4.50 -6.07
C TRP A 29 4.23 4.60 -4.66
N ILE A 30 5.11 4.60 -3.66
CA ILE A 30 4.74 4.72 -2.25
C ILE A 30 5.77 5.57 -1.50
N VAL A 31 5.27 6.48 -0.67
CA VAL A 31 6.09 7.37 0.17
C VAL A 31 5.59 7.26 1.61
N PRO A 32 6.42 6.78 2.55
CA PRO A 32 6.11 6.83 3.97
C PRO A 32 6.48 8.21 4.56
N GLU A 33 5.67 8.69 5.48
CA GLU A 33 5.91 9.90 6.27
C GLU A 33 5.65 9.63 7.75
N GLY A 34 6.25 10.43 8.63
CA GLY A 34 6.04 10.35 10.07
C GLY A 34 7.14 9.58 10.82
N ASN A 35 6.78 9.00 11.96
CA ASN A 35 7.69 8.34 12.89
C ASN A 35 7.03 7.14 13.57
N ALA A 36 7.71 6.50 14.53
CA ALA A 36 7.23 5.34 15.26
C ALA A 36 5.81 5.49 15.86
N GLU A 37 5.42 6.70 16.32
CA GLU A 37 4.12 6.96 16.94
C GLU A 37 2.99 7.08 15.90
N ARG A 38 3.32 7.53 14.68
CA ARG A 38 2.34 7.70 13.61
C ARG A 38 3.03 7.69 12.24
N LEU A 39 2.75 6.65 11.46
CA LEU A 39 3.17 6.49 10.08
C LEU A 39 2.01 6.73 9.12
N ASP A 40 2.19 7.66 8.19
CA ASP A 40 1.31 7.90 7.06
C ASP A 40 1.94 7.36 5.78
N PHE A 41 1.12 6.86 4.86
CA PHE A 41 1.59 6.33 3.58
C PHE A 41 0.80 6.94 2.44
N HIS A 42 1.52 7.53 1.48
CA HIS A 42 0.95 8.02 0.23
C HIS A 42 1.31 7.05 -0.88
N ALA A 43 0.32 6.61 -1.67
CA ALA A 43 0.61 5.68 -2.75
C ALA A 43 -0.35 5.83 -3.94
N VAL A 44 0.15 5.53 -5.14
CA VAL A 44 -0.62 5.56 -6.39
C VAL A 44 -0.15 4.46 -7.33
N SER A 45 -1.04 4.04 -8.25
CA SER A 45 -0.71 3.13 -9.34
C SER A 45 -1.29 3.59 -10.67
N ASP A 46 -0.64 3.24 -11.77
CA ASP A 46 -1.17 3.40 -13.13
C ASP A 46 -2.36 2.46 -13.43
N SER A 47 -2.61 1.46 -12.58
CA SER A 47 -3.73 0.53 -12.70
C SER A 47 -4.88 0.90 -11.79
N ALA A 48 -6.09 1.02 -12.34
CA ALA A 48 -7.31 1.32 -11.57
C ALA A 48 -7.67 0.23 -10.56
N ILE A 49 -7.36 -1.04 -10.87
CA ILE A 49 -7.61 -2.16 -9.95
C ILE A 49 -6.62 -2.12 -8.78
N VAL A 50 -5.34 -1.91 -9.09
CA VAL A 50 -4.30 -1.83 -8.07
C VAL A 50 -4.51 -0.59 -7.19
N SER A 51 -4.93 0.54 -7.77
CA SER A 51 -5.32 1.73 -7.00
C SER A 51 -6.46 1.46 -6.01
N GLY A 52 -7.45 0.63 -6.38
CA GLY A 52 -8.49 0.19 -5.46
C GLY A 52 -7.94 -0.64 -4.28
N LEU A 53 -6.96 -1.49 -4.54
CA LEU A 53 -6.29 -2.31 -3.53
C LEU A 53 -5.40 -1.47 -2.60
N ILE A 54 -4.66 -0.52 -3.17
CA ILE A 54 -3.87 0.48 -2.43
C ILE A 54 -4.77 1.22 -1.47
N TYR A 55 -5.91 1.75 -1.94
CA TYR A 55 -6.86 2.47 -1.09
C TYR A 55 -7.29 1.64 0.13
N LEU A 56 -7.58 0.35 -0.05
CA LEU A 56 -7.95 -0.53 1.05
C LEU A 56 -6.80 -0.74 2.03
N ALA A 57 -5.57 -0.92 1.54
CA ALA A 57 -4.40 -1.06 2.40
C ALA A 57 -4.12 0.21 3.20
N LEU A 58 -4.13 1.39 2.57
CA LEU A 58 -3.92 2.66 3.26
C LEU A 58 -4.98 2.92 4.32
N ARG A 59 -6.23 2.54 4.07
CA ARG A 59 -7.32 2.59 5.05
C ARG A 59 -7.11 1.72 6.27
N VAL A 60 -6.33 0.65 6.14
CA VAL A 60 -5.95 -0.22 7.26
C VAL A 60 -4.70 0.31 7.93
N TYR A 61 -3.64 0.69 7.22
CA TYR A 61 -2.33 0.91 7.85
C TYR A 61 -1.92 2.37 8.06
N SER A 62 -2.41 3.31 7.24
CA SER A 62 -1.99 4.71 7.34
C SER A 62 -2.55 5.39 8.60
N GLY A 63 -1.76 6.27 9.18
CA GLY A 63 -2.09 7.02 10.40
C GLY A 63 -1.98 6.22 11.70
N ARG A 64 -1.38 5.03 11.66
CA ARG A 64 -1.16 4.14 12.82
C ARG A 64 0.29 4.19 13.28
N SER A 65 0.53 3.81 14.53
CA SER A 65 1.89 3.61 15.04
C SER A 65 2.57 2.41 14.38
N ALA A 66 3.91 2.38 14.40
CA ALA A 66 4.70 1.26 13.93
C ALA A 66 4.31 -0.05 14.64
N GLN A 67 4.04 0.01 15.95
CA GLN A 67 3.60 -1.14 16.74
C GLN A 67 2.24 -1.68 16.28
N GLU A 68 1.25 -0.80 16.08
CA GLU A 68 -0.08 -1.21 15.59
C GLU A 68 -0.02 -1.80 14.18
N ILE A 69 0.80 -1.23 13.30
CA ILE A 69 1.00 -1.75 11.94
C ILE A 69 1.55 -3.18 12.01
N LEU A 70 2.54 -3.43 12.86
CA LEU A 70 3.17 -4.75 12.98
C LEU A 70 2.27 -5.77 13.67
N ALA A 71 1.37 -5.34 14.54
CA ALA A 71 0.35 -6.17 15.18
C ALA A 71 -0.89 -6.43 14.29
N THR A 72 -1.03 -5.73 13.17
CA THR A 72 -2.17 -5.88 12.26
C THR A 72 -1.84 -6.87 11.14
N GLU A 73 -2.42 -8.07 11.21
CA GLU A 73 -2.30 -9.07 10.15
C GLU A 73 -2.97 -8.60 8.83
N PRO A 74 -2.40 -8.94 7.66
CA PRO A 74 -2.92 -8.53 6.35
C PRO A 74 -4.08 -9.40 5.85
N ASP A 75 -4.89 -9.95 6.75
CA ASP A 75 -5.95 -10.91 6.46
C ASP A 75 -7.13 -10.30 5.69
N TYR A 76 -7.28 -8.98 5.72
CA TYR A 76 -8.38 -8.26 5.08
C TYR A 76 -8.47 -8.52 3.57
N ILE A 77 -7.36 -8.76 2.85
CA ILE A 77 -7.37 -9.07 1.40
C ILE A 77 -8.03 -10.44 1.14
N ALA A 78 -7.79 -11.40 2.03
CA ALA A 78 -8.43 -12.70 1.99
C ALA A 78 -9.90 -12.60 2.43
N GLY A 79 -10.17 -11.81 3.48
CA GLY A 79 -11.50 -11.64 4.08
C GLY A 79 -12.54 -11.00 3.14
N ILE A 80 -12.13 -10.10 2.25
CA ILE A 80 -13.05 -9.48 1.26
C ILE A 80 -13.30 -10.35 0.02
N GLY A 81 -12.78 -11.58 -0.02
CA GLY A 81 -12.92 -12.50 -1.16
C GLY A 81 -12.20 -12.06 -2.44
N LEU A 82 -11.50 -10.93 -2.40
CA LEU A 82 -10.91 -10.29 -3.57
C LEU A 82 -9.69 -11.09 -4.07
N ALA A 83 -8.98 -11.78 -3.18
CA ALA A 83 -7.88 -12.68 -3.54
C ALA A 83 -8.25 -13.71 -4.62
N LYS A 84 -9.50 -14.20 -4.65
CA LYS A 84 -9.99 -15.19 -5.63
C LYS A 84 -10.26 -14.59 -7.01
N HIS A 85 -10.30 -13.26 -7.13
CA HIS A 85 -10.58 -12.51 -8.35
C HIS A 85 -9.37 -11.75 -8.88
N LEU A 86 -8.23 -11.81 -8.18
CA LEU A 86 -6.98 -11.22 -8.62
C LEU A 86 -6.18 -12.25 -9.41
N SER A 87 -5.61 -11.82 -10.54
CA SER A 87 -4.57 -12.60 -11.19
C SER A 87 -3.34 -12.68 -10.28
N PRO A 88 -2.50 -13.73 -10.40
CA PRO A 88 -1.29 -13.88 -9.59
C PRO A 88 -0.43 -12.60 -9.54
N THR A 89 -0.29 -11.94 -10.70
CA THR A 89 0.48 -10.70 -10.83
C THR A 89 -0.08 -9.53 -10.02
N ARG A 90 -1.41 -9.43 -9.89
CA ARG A 90 -2.06 -8.39 -9.10
C ARG A 90 -1.94 -8.68 -7.61
N SER A 91 -2.05 -9.94 -7.21
CA SER A 91 -1.83 -10.37 -5.83
C SER A 91 -0.40 -10.08 -5.37
N ASN A 92 0.59 -10.30 -6.24
CA ASN A 92 2.00 -9.99 -5.96
C ASN A 92 2.22 -8.50 -5.67
N GLY A 93 1.59 -7.62 -6.44
CA GLY A 93 1.74 -6.17 -6.23
C GLY A 93 1.20 -5.70 -4.89
N VAL A 94 0.08 -6.27 -4.44
CA VAL A 94 -0.45 -5.95 -3.10
C VAL A 94 0.42 -6.54 -2.00
N ALA A 95 0.91 -7.77 -2.18
CA ALA A 95 1.82 -8.40 -1.22
C ALA A 95 3.10 -7.57 -1.04
N ALA A 96 3.67 -7.06 -2.14
CA ALA A 96 4.88 -6.25 -2.13
C ALA A 96 4.64 -4.88 -1.43
N MET A 97 3.49 -4.25 -1.64
CA MET A 97 3.09 -3.04 -0.88
C MET A 97 2.96 -3.32 0.62
N LEU A 98 2.36 -4.44 1.01
CA LEU A 98 2.23 -4.80 2.42
C LEU A 98 3.58 -5.12 3.08
N ALA A 99 4.48 -5.76 2.34
CA ALA A 99 5.84 -5.98 2.79
C ALA A 99 6.53 -4.64 3.06
N PHE A 100 6.47 -3.69 2.13
CA PHE A 100 7.04 -2.35 2.27
C PHE A 100 6.50 -1.60 3.51
N ILE A 101 5.17 -1.62 3.72
CA ILE A 101 4.54 -0.96 4.89
C ILE A 101 5.09 -1.55 6.20
N ARG A 102 5.16 -2.89 6.29
CA ARG A 102 5.65 -3.57 7.50
C ARG A 102 7.15 -3.37 7.70
N GLU A 103 7.95 -3.40 6.65
CA GLU A 103 9.38 -3.13 6.71
C GLU A 103 9.66 -1.70 7.17
N THR A 104 8.93 -0.73 6.64
CA THR A 104 8.97 0.67 7.10
C THR A 104 8.66 0.77 8.59
N ALA A 105 7.59 0.10 9.05
CA ALA A 105 7.25 0.07 10.48
C ALA A 105 8.33 -0.58 11.35
N ARG A 106 8.97 -1.67 10.90
CA ARG A 106 10.09 -2.30 11.62
C ARG A 106 11.31 -1.38 11.71
N ALA A 107 11.60 -0.60 10.68
CA ALA A 107 12.74 0.31 10.66
C ALA A 107 12.59 1.51 11.61
N GLN A 108 11.38 1.76 12.11
CA GLN A 108 11.05 2.83 13.06
C GLN A 108 11.04 2.38 14.52
N GLN A 109 11.33 1.10 14.79
CA GLN A 109 11.44 0.54 16.14
C GLN A 109 12.72 0.96 16.86
#